data_AF-X1NDF4-F1
#
_entry.id   AF-X1NDF4-F1
#
_cell.length_a   1.000
_cell.length_b   1.000
_cell.length_c   1.000
_cell.angle_alpha   90.00
_cell.angle_beta   90.00
_cell.angle_gamma   90.00
#
_symmetry.space_group_name_H-M   'P 1'
#
loop_
_entity.id
_entity.type
_entity.pdbx_description
1 polymer ?
#
loop_
_entity_poly.entity_id
_entity_poly.type
_entity_poly.pdbx_seq_one_letter_code
_entity_poly.pdbx_strand_id
1 'polypeptide(L)' 'MKRFIEGEDRKQATLLPECLDDFIAEDNPARIIDA' A
#
# COMPACT_ATOMS: atom_id res chain seq x y z
N MET A 1 -3.52 -5.00 -24.93
CA MET A 1 -4.14 -4.42 -23.72
C MET A 1 -3.54 -5.10 -22.50
N LYS A 2 -2.48 -4.53 -21.89
CA LYS A 2 -1.95 -5.06 -20.63
C LYS A 2 -3.03 -4.84 -19.56
N ARG A 3 -3.61 -5.92 -19.04
CA ARG A 3 -4.65 -5.90 -17.99
C ARG A 3 -4.06 -5.90 -16.57
N PHE A 4 -2.73 -5.83 -16.48
CA PHE A 4 -1.99 -5.91 -15.23
C PHE A 4 -0.90 -4.86 -15.22
N ILE A 5 -0.73 -4.20 -14.07
CA ILE A 5 0.40 -3.35 -13.79
C ILE A 5 1.58 -4.27 -13.49
N GLU A 6 2.69 -4.05 -14.20
CA GLU A 6 3.93 -4.80 -14.00
C GLU A 6 4.54 -4.39 -12.65
N GLY A 7 4.71 -5.35 -11.74
CA GLY A 7 5.21 -5.08 -10.41
C GLY A 7 6.67 -4.61 -10.46
N GLU A 8 6.94 -3.41 -9.97
CA GLU A 8 8.29 -2.88 -9.77
C GLU A 8 8.81 -3.30 -8.38
N ASP A 9 10.13 -3.44 -8.23
CA ASP A 9 10.79 -3.83 -6.97
C ASP A 9 10.42 -2.83 -5.85
N ARG A 10 9.51 -3.25 -4.95
CA ARG A 10 8.93 -2.40 -3.90
C ARG A 10 9.91 -2.24 -2.74
N LYS A 11 10.97 -1.47 -2.95
CA LYS A 11 11.82 -0.94 -1.86
C LYS A 11 11.22 0.30 -1.20
N GLN A 12 9.90 0.46 -1.25
CA GLN A 12 9.22 1.62 -0.71
C GLN A 12 9.18 1.51 0.82
N ALA A 13 10.10 2.19 1.50
CA ALA A 13 9.94 2.54 2.91
C ALA A 13 8.65 3.36 3.02
N THR A 14 7.61 2.78 3.63
CA THR A 14 6.27 3.35 3.52
C THR A 14 6.10 4.51 4.50
N LEU A 15 6.32 5.73 4.01
CA LEU A 15 5.66 6.92 4.55
C LEU A 15 4.28 6.98 3.87
N LEU A 16 3.24 6.72 4.66
CA LEU A 16 1.86 6.83 4.19
C LEU A 16 1.48 8.32 4.07
N PRO A 17 0.68 8.70 3.05
CA PRO A 17 0.10 10.04 3.00
C PRO A 17 -0.80 10.31 4.21
N GLU A 18 -0.79 11.54 4.73
CA GLU A 18 -1.63 11.97 5.88
C GLU A 18 -3.13 11.73 5.65
N CYS A 19 -3.60 11.78 4.39
CA CYS A 19 -5.00 11.51 4.07
C CYS A 19 -5.46 10.08 4.35
N LEU A 20 -4.53 9.14 4.61
CA LEU A 20 -4.84 7.77 4.97
C LEU A 20 -4.91 7.54 6.49
N ASP A 21 -4.43 8.49 7.31
CA ASP A 21 -4.40 8.33 8.77
C ASP A 21 -5.83 8.17 9.34
N ASP A 22 -6.82 8.85 8.75
CA ASP A 22 -8.24 8.73 9.11
C ASP A 22 -8.83 7.33 8.81
N PHE A 23 -8.17 6.54 7.96
CA PHE A 23 -8.65 5.23 7.51
C PHE A 23 -7.87 4.07 8.12
N ILE A 24 -6.79 4.35 8.86
CA ILE A 24 -5.96 3.33 9.49
C ILE A 24 -6.25 3.33 10.99
N ALA A 25 -6.84 2.25 11.46
CA ALA A 25 -7.25 2.08 12.85
C ALA A 25 -6.87 0.67 13.35
N GLU A 26 -7.00 0.42 14.65
CA GLU A 26 -6.68 -0.88 15.25
C GLU A 26 -7.51 -2.03 14.64
N ASP A 27 -8.77 -1.77 14.32
CA ASP A 27 -9.70 -2.70 13.66
C ASP A 27 -9.53 -2.74 12.13
N ASN A 28 -8.81 -1.77 11.55
CA ASN A 28 -8.49 -1.70 10.13
C ASN A 28 -7.01 -1.33 9.87
N PRO A 29 -6.06 -2.23 10.19
CA PRO A 29 -4.65 -1.96 9.98
C PRO A 29 -4.29 -2.01 8.49
N ALA A 30 -3.35 -1.17 8.06
CA ALA A 30 -2.77 -1.24 6.72
C ALA A 30 -2.13 -2.63 6.49
N ARG A 31 -2.34 -3.21 5.31
CA ARG A 31 -1.82 -4.54 4.94
C ARG A 31 -0.87 -4.43 3.76
N ILE A 32 0.32 -5.01 3.95
CA ILE A 32 1.29 -5.16 2.87
C ILE A 32 0.95 -6.46 2.13
N ILE A 33 0.85 -6.38 0.81
CA ILE A 33 0.74 -7.56 -0.05
C ILE A 33 2.11 -7.79 -0.67
N ASP A 34 2.79 -8.84 -0.22
CA ASP A 34 4.00 -9.36 -0.86
C ASP A 34 3.64 -10.08 -2.16
N ALA A 35 4.52 -10.00 -3.15
CA ALA A 35 4.36 -10.57 -4.49
C ALA A 35 4.80 -12.03 -4.57
#